data_AF-A0A8C5SW74-F1
#
_entry.id   AF-A0A8C5SW74-F1
#
_cell.length_a   1.000
_cell.length_b   1.000
_cell.length_c   1.000
_cell.angle_alpha   90.00
_cell.angle_beta   90.00
_cell.angle_gamma   90.00
#
_symmetry.space_group_name_H-M   'P 1'
#
loop_
_entity.id
_entity.type
_entity.pdbx_description
1 polymer ?
#
loop_
_entity_poly.entity_id
_entity_poly.type
_entity_poly.pdbx_seq_one_letter_code
_entity_poly.pdbx_strand_id
1 'polypeptide(L)'
;MVPTKLRVAVIGAGAAGLCAARHIIASSGTFAPPVVFEASDRLGGTWIYTEEKEDAMGRIIHSSMYRDLSSNGKLRRSGPSRGMQTALVAGKSQPQCSTQSQPGKSQSTLMLSWSAPGRLLHSHSYRYPEPFANQSVVLVGAGPSGVDLALQLSSVAAQVVLSHKRQHVCGLPKDVIQMPPLLKVGQKTVVFTDGSKMPADVLILCTGYKYSFPFLDLAQLGLQETDYGMGPLYQHLLPPQHPSLFLIGVCQQICPFPHFHCQVLFALAVLSGRCSLPSVADMEAEVQKQLGLYLKNGGLARYFLKLKEQQWSYMDNLAHLAGFPPVPPAVQQIYEDTHASRLCNVSTYRSRNYRLLGPSAWELVQDWSENCIKTGDTK
;
A
#
# COMPACT_ATOMS: atom_id res chain seq x y z
N MET A 1 -18.68 -25.81 32.00
CA MET A 1 -18.50 -24.39 31.63
C MET A 1 -18.33 -24.30 30.12
N VAL A 2 -19.06 -23.42 29.44
CA VAL A 2 -18.81 -23.13 28.02
C VAL A 2 -17.49 -22.37 27.95
N PRO A 3 -16.51 -22.78 27.10
CA PRO A 3 -15.26 -22.04 26.96
C PRO A 3 -15.53 -20.57 26.61
N THR A 4 -14.94 -19.64 27.36
CA THR A 4 -15.07 -18.21 27.07
C THR A 4 -14.38 -17.91 25.74
N LYS A 5 -15.15 -17.48 24.75
CA LYS A 5 -14.61 -17.10 23.44
C LYS A 5 -13.68 -15.89 23.56
N LEU A 6 -12.64 -15.87 22.73
CA LEU A 6 -11.69 -14.75 22.67
C LEU A 6 -12.34 -13.51 22.07
N ARG A 7 -12.05 -12.34 22.62
CA ARG A 7 -12.50 -11.05 22.09
C ARG A 7 -11.37 -10.35 21.37
N VAL A 8 -11.66 -9.82 20.19
CA VAL A 8 -10.70 -9.14 19.33
C VAL A 8 -11.28 -7.79 18.91
N ALA A 9 -10.51 -6.73 19.15
CA ALA A 9 -10.72 -5.41 18.57
C ALA A 9 -9.96 -5.31 17.25
N VAL A 10 -10.62 -4.76 16.23
CA VAL A 10 -10.05 -4.49 14.91
C VAL A 10 -10.06 -2.98 14.71
N ILE A 11 -8.89 -2.37 14.51
CA ILE A 11 -8.76 -0.94 14.24
C ILE A 11 -8.56 -0.75 12.74
N GLY A 12 -9.49 -0.04 12.10
CA GLY A 12 -9.64 0.14 10.67
C GLY A 12 -10.60 -0.89 10.05
N ALA A 13 -11.52 -0.43 9.21
CA ALA A 13 -12.42 -1.24 8.37
C ALA A 13 -12.09 -1.10 6.88
N GLY A 14 -10.80 -0.96 6.57
CA GLY A 14 -10.26 -1.16 5.22
C GLY A 14 -10.20 -2.63 4.82
N ALA A 15 -9.56 -2.94 3.69
CA ALA A 15 -9.49 -4.31 3.18
C ALA A 15 -8.88 -5.32 4.20
N ALA A 16 -7.82 -4.93 4.92
CA ALA A 16 -7.22 -5.76 5.96
C ALA A 16 -8.16 -5.97 7.16
N GLY A 17 -8.79 -4.90 7.67
CA GLY A 17 -9.74 -4.97 8.78
C GLY A 17 -10.98 -5.80 8.47
N LEU A 18 -11.56 -5.64 7.27
CA LEU A 18 -12.67 -6.45 6.80
C LEU A 18 -12.27 -7.91 6.60
N CYS A 19 -11.04 -8.18 6.14
CA CYS A 19 -10.50 -9.54 6.06
C CYS A 19 -10.41 -10.17 7.46
N ALA A 20 -9.89 -9.43 8.45
CA ALA A 20 -9.82 -9.88 9.83
C ALA A 20 -11.22 -10.16 10.42
N ALA A 21 -12.14 -9.20 10.30
CA ALA A 21 -13.49 -9.32 10.82
C ALA A 21 -14.22 -10.55 10.23
N ARG A 22 -14.10 -10.78 8.91
CA ARG A 22 -14.65 -11.97 8.25
C ARG A 22 -14.13 -13.26 8.86
N HIS A 23 -12.82 -13.40 9.06
CA HIS A 23 -12.21 -14.63 9.59
C HIS A 23 -12.52 -14.87 11.07
N ILE A 24 -12.63 -13.79 11.86
CA ILE A 24 -13.06 -13.86 13.26
C ILE A 24 -14.50 -14.37 13.34
N ILE A 25 -15.42 -13.81 12.54
CA ILE A 25 -16.83 -14.24 12.49
C ILE A 25 -16.95 -15.69 12.03
N ALA A 26 -16.19 -16.09 11.00
CA ALA A 26 -16.18 -17.47 10.50
C ALA A 26 -15.64 -18.48 11.54
N SER A 27 -14.89 -18.00 12.53
CA SER A 27 -14.30 -18.81 13.60
C SER A 27 -15.10 -18.70 14.91
N SER A 28 -16.43 -18.66 14.81
CA SER A 28 -17.36 -18.39 15.93
C SER A 28 -17.27 -19.39 17.09
N GLY A 29 -16.68 -20.58 16.88
CA GLY A 29 -16.40 -21.54 17.95
C GLY A 29 -15.29 -21.10 18.90
N THR A 30 -14.38 -20.25 18.43
CA THR A 30 -13.19 -19.81 19.17
C THR A 30 -13.27 -18.32 19.55
N PHE A 31 -13.81 -17.49 18.67
CA PHE A 31 -13.86 -16.04 18.84
C PHE A 31 -15.30 -15.52 18.98
N ALA A 32 -15.47 -14.52 19.83
CA ALA A 32 -16.67 -13.71 19.86
C ALA A 32 -16.69 -12.79 18.61
N PRO A 33 -17.86 -12.28 18.20
CA PRO A 33 -17.93 -11.24 17.18
C PRO A 33 -16.95 -10.09 17.48
N PRO A 34 -16.17 -9.62 16.50
CA PRO A 34 -15.18 -8.58 16.74
C PRO A 34 -15.84 -7.23 16.96
N VAL A 35 -15.16 -6.36 17.70
CA VAL A 35 -15.47 -4.93 17.70
C VAL A 35 -14.57 -4.25 16.67
N VAL A 36 -15.15 -3.63 15.66
CA VAL A 36 -14.41 -2.95 14.59
C VAL A 36 -14.54 -1.44 14.77
N PHE A 37 -13.41 -0.75 14.88
CA PHE A 37 -13.33 0.71 14.97
C PHE A 37 -12.94 1.27 13.59
N GLU A 38 -13.80 2.08 13.00
CA GLU A 38 -13.54 2.79 11.74
C GLU A 38 -13.67 4.29 11.99
N ALA A 39 -12.69 5.07 11.54
CA ALA A 39 -12.66 6.51 11.77
C ALA A 39 -13.57 7.28 10.80
N SER A 40 -13.74 6.73 9.59
CA SER A 40 -14.63 7.26 8.56
C SER A 40 -16.08 6.81 8.76
N ASP A 41 -16.98 7.37 7.97
CA ASP A 41 -18.40 7.07 7.96
C ASP A 41 -18.75 5.82 7.11
N ARG A 42 -17.78 5.24 6.40
CA ARG A 42 -17.98 4.15 5.45
C ARG A 42 -16.89 3.08 5.55
N LEU A 43 -17.29 1.81 5.41
CA LEU A 43 -16.35 0.69 5.33
C LEU A 43 -15.66 0.66 3.97
N GLY A 44 -14.39 0.25 3.93
CA GLY A 44 -13.62 0.07 2.68
C GLY A 44 -12.25 0.75 2.70
N GLY A 45 -12.00 1.65 3.66
CA GLY A 45 -10.71 2.34 3.82
C GLY A 45 -10.35 3.12 2.55
N THR A 46 -9.12 2.94 2.04
CA THR A 46 -8.66 3.63 0.82
C THR A 46 -9.63 3.49 -0.34
N TRP A 47 -10.36 2.39 -0.50
CA TRP A 47 -11.27 2.19 -1.64
C TRP A 47 -12.48 3.10 -1.68
N ILE A 48 -12.76 3.80 -0.58
CA ILE A 48 -13.82 4.78 -0.52
C ILE A 48 -13.32 6.08 -1.17
N TYR A 49 -13.83 6.35 -2.37
CA TYR A 49 -13.57 7.60 -3.07
C TYR A 49 -14.37 8.76 -2.45
N THR A 50 -13.73 9.92 -2.41
CA THR A 50 -14.30 11.20 -2.04
C THR A 50 -13.45 12.31 -2.65
N GLU A 51 -14.09 13.37 -3.13
CA GLU A 51 -13.39 14.58 -3.60
C GLU A 51 -12.91 15.46 -2.45
N GLU A 52 -13.50 15.29 -1.27
CA GLU A 52 -13.13 16.02 -0.07
C GLU A 52 -11.71 15.68 0.39
N LYS A 53 -11.07 16.66 1.03
CA LYS A 53 -9.72 16.52 1.62
C LYS A 53 -9.77 16.37 3.14
N GLU A 54 -10.83 16.88 3.75
CA GLU A 54 -11.09 16.79 5.18
C GLU A 54 -12.52 16.27 5.39
N ASP A 55 -12.74 15.55 6.48
CA ASP A 55 -14.07 15.12 6.86
C ASP A 55 -14.83 16.24 7.60
N ALA A 56 -16.10 15.98 7.97
CA ALA A 56 -16.94 16.92 8.70
C ALA A 56 -16.37 17.36 10.07
N MET A 57 -15.33 16.69 10.57
CA MET A 57 -14.65 16.99 11.83
C MET A 57 -13.28 17.68 11.61
N GLY A 58 -12.95 18.06 10.36
CA GLY A 58 -11.67 18.68 10.01
C GLY A 58 -10.48 17.72 10.06
N ARG A 59 -10.72 16.40 10.04
CA ARG A 59 -9.66 15.39 9.99
C ARG A 59 -9.32 15.12 8.53
N ILE A 60 -8.02 15.00 8.22
CA ILE A 60 -7.58 14.66 6.87
C ILE A 60 -8.17 13.31 6.46
N ILE A 61 -8.77 13.28 5.28
CA ILE A 61 -9.34 12.06 4.72
C ILE A 61 -8.23 11.05 4.44
N HIS A 62 -8.40 9.82 4.93
CA HIS A 62 -7.42 8.74 4.76
C HIS A 62 -7.29 8.28 3.31
N SER A 63 -8.37 8.35 2.53
CA SER A 63 -8.39 7.91 1.14
C SER A 63 -7.48 8.77 0.27
N SER A 64 -6.66 8.08 -0.53
CA SER A 64 -5.80 8.69 -1.56
C SER A 64 -6.24 8.31 -2.97
N MET A 65 -7.48 7.80 -3.12
CA MET A 65 -8.02 7.45 -4.43
C MET A 65 -8.38 8.72 -5.20
N TYR A 66 -8.29 8.61 -6.51
CA TYR A 66 -8.71 9.61 -7.48
C TYR A 66 -9.73 9.00 -8.44
N ARG A 67 -10.46 9.86 -9.14
CA ARG A 67 -11.46 9.48 -10.13
C ARG A 67 -10.80 8.62 -11.21
N ASP A 68 -11.53 7.63 -11.69
CA ASP A 68 -11.10 6.70 -12.74
C ASP A 68 -9.86 5.85 -12.39
N LEU A 69 -9.47 5.79 -11.12
CA LEU A 69 -8.43 4.89 -10.65
C LEU A 69 -8.89 3.43 -10.82
N SER A 70 -8.21 2.73 -11.71
CA SER A 70 -8.41 1.31 -11.97
C SER A 70 -7.36 0.46 -11.26
N SER A 71 -7.68 -0.82 -11.04
CA SER A 71 -6.78 -1.72 -10.33
C SER A 71 -5.38 -1.77 -10.97
N ASN A 72 -4.38 -1.63 -10.12
CA ASN A 72 -2.98 -1.87 -10.44
C ASN A 72 -2.60 -3.36 -10.31
N GLY A 73 -3.54 -4.27 -10.50
CA GLY A 73 -3.39 -5.73 -10.44
C GLY A 73 -4.58 -6.43 -11.12
N LYS A 74 -4.42 -7.68 -11.53
CA LYS A 74 -5.43 -8.37 -12.36
C LYS A 74 -6.21 -9.48 -11.67
N LEU A 75 -5.80 -9.88 -10.48
CA LEU A 75 -6.67 -10.70 -9.63
C LEU A 75 -7.92 -9.88 -9.29
N ARG A 76 -9.11 -10.45 -9.56
CA ARG A 76 -10.42 -9.80 -9.33
C ARG A 76 -10.45 -9.20 -7.91
N ARG A 77 -10.49 -7.86 -7.85
CA ARG A 77 -10.47 -6.99 -6.66
C ARG A 77 -9.09 -6.61 -6.08
N SER A 78 -7.95 -6.99 -6.64
CA SER A 78 -6.66 -6.38 -6.24
C SER A 78 -6.68 -4.86 -6.49
N GLY A 79 -5.90 -4.07 -5.75
CA GLY A 79 -5.77 -2.62 -5.94
C GLY A 79 -4.63 -2.04 -5.13
N PRO A 80 -4.55 -0.71 -4.97
CA PRO A 80 -3.37 -0.08 -4.40
C PRO A 80 -3.12 -0.53 -2.94
N SER A 81 -2.04 -1.29 -2.69
CA SER A 81 -1.70 -1.86 -1.38
C SER A 81 -1.46 -0.84 -0.24
N ARG A 82 -1.41 0.46 -0.54
CA ARG A 82 -0.97 1.50 0.41
C ARG A 82 -2.19 2.15 1.08
N GLY A 83 -2.18 2.20 2.41
CA GLY A 83 -3.29 2.70 3.24
C GLY A 83 -4.30 1.63 3.68
N MET A 84 -4.05 0.35 3.38
CA MET A 84 -4.91 -0.78 3.80
C MET A 84 -4.45 -1.40 5.14
N GLN A 85 -3.97 -0.58 6.07
CA GLN A 85 -3.40 -1.05 7.34
C GLN A 85 -4.49 -1.22 8.39
N THR A 86 -4.32 -2.22 9.25
CA THR A 86 -5.20 -2.46 10.40
C THR A 86 -4.38 -2.94 11.59
N ALA A 87 -4.83 -2.63 12.80
CA ALA A 87 -4.32 -3.27 14.01
C ALA A 87 -5.36 -4.25 14.58
N LEU A 88 -4.93 -5.43 15.01
CA LEU A 88 -5.74 -6.40 15.74
C LEU A 88 -5.24 -6.47 17.17
N VAL A 89 -6.13 -6.27 18.14
CA VAL A 89 -5.83 -6.33 19.56
C VAL A 89 -6.75 -7.34 20.22
N ALA A 90 -6.20 -8.40 20.82
CA ALA A 90 -6.98 -9.38 21.56
C ALA A 90 -6.84 -9.22 23.07
N GLY A 91 -7.95 -9.39 23.81
CA GLY A 91 -7.97 -9.30 25.27
C GLY A 91 -8.95 -10.28 25.91
N LYS A 92 -8.63 -10.74 27.14
CA LYS A 92 -9.52 -11.61 27.94
C LYS A 92 -10.62 -10.82 28.67
N SER A 93 -10.36 -9.56 29.04
CA SER A 93 -11.32 -8.60 29.61
C SER A 93 -11.72 -7.53 28.57
N GLN A 94 -12.81 -6.79 28.78
CA GLN A 94 -13.11 -5.62 27.96
C GLN A 94 -11.87 -4.70 28.03
N PRO A 95 -11.35 -4.17 26.90
CA PRO A 95 -10.52 -2.99 26.99
C PRO A 95 -11.41 -1.88 27.56
N GLN A 96 -11.26 -1.58 28.85
CA GLN A 96 -11.76 -0.33 29.42
C GLN A 96 -10.87 0.78 28.86
N CYS A 97 -11.17 1.23 27.66
CA CYS A 97 -10.58 2.44 27.13
C CYS A 97 -11.40 3.61 27.68
N SER A 98 -11.19 3.95 28.96
CA SER A 98 -11.61 5.23 29.52
C SER A 98 -10.46 6.21 29.38
N THR A 99 -10.15 6.58 28.14
CA THR A 99 -9.33 7.77 27.87
C THR A 99 -10.09 8.62 26.87
N GLN A 100 -10.60 9.76 27.33
CA GLN A 100 -10.83 10.90 26.47
C GLN A 100 -9.46 11.34 25.94
N SER A 101 -8.97 10.68 24.89
CA SER A 101 -7.82 11.16 24.14
C SER A 101 -8.31 12.26 23.20
N GLN A 102 -7.90 13.48 23.51
CA GLN A 102 -7.95 14.60 22.58
C GLN A 102 -7.31 14.16 21.26
N PRO A 103 -7.89 14.46 20.08
CA PRO A 103 -7.34 14.05 18.81
C PRO A 103 -5.97 14.71 18.59
N GLY A 104 -4.90 13.93 18.77
CA GLY A 104 -3.55 14.34 18.44
C GLY A 104 -3.41 14.46 16.92
N LYS A 105 -3.18 15.68 16.43
CA LYS A 105 -2.78 15.93 15.04
C LYS A 105 -1.38 15.35 14.82
N SER A 106 -1.29 14.14 14.28
CA SER A 106 -0.01 13.60 13.78
C SER A 106 -0.03 13.57 12.27
N GLN A 107 0.84 14.37 11.69
CA GLN A 107 0.98 14.60 10.25
C GLN A 107 2.31 14.02 9.78
N SER A 108 2.35 13.51 8.56
CA SER A 108 3.61 13.34 7.84
C SER A 108 3.43 13.50 6.33
N THR A 109 3.17 14.73 5.91
CA THR A 109 3.51 15.16 4.55
C THR A 109 4.93 15.72 4.62
N LEU A 110 5.84 15.24 3.78
CA LEU A 110 7.08 15.98 3.50
C LEU A 110 6.67 17.33 2.91
N MET A 111 6.53 18.35 3.75
CA MET A 111 6.32 19.71 3.31
C MET A 111 7.65 20.25 2.80
N LEU A 112 7.93 20.01 1.52
CA LEU A 112 8.67 21.00 0.77
C LEU A 112 7.77 22.24 0.76
N SER A 113 8.19 23.35 1.34
CA SER A 113 7.48 24.62 1.17
C SER A 113 7.94 25.24 -0.16
N TRP A 114 7.06 25.24 -1.15
CA TRP A 114 7.22 26.04 -2.36
C TRP A 114 6.56 27.39 -2.10
N SER A 115 7.35 28.45 -1.94
CA SER A 115 6.90 29.81 -1.62
C SER A 115 6.76 30.73 -2.84
N ALA A 116 6.86 30.20 -4.06
CA ALA A 116 6.62 30.93 -5.30
C ALA A 116 5.21 30.65 -5.89
N PRO A 117 4.73 31.37 -6.92
CA PRO A 117 3.31 31.37 -7.32
C PRO A 117 2.79 30.07 -7.99
N GLY A 118 3.55 28.98 -7.96
CA GLY A 118 3.16 27.67 -8.48
C GLY A 118 2.44 26.80 -7.44
N ARG A 119 1.61 25.86 -7.88
CA ARG A 119 0.87 24.96 -6.99
C ARG A 119 1.73 23.74 -6.63
N LEU A 120 1.98 23.53 -5.34
CA LEU A 120 2.59 22.31 -4.84
C LEU A 120 1.53 21.42 -4.17
N LEU A 121 1.49 20.15 -4.54
CA LEU A 121 0.65 19.16 -3.87
C LEU A 121 1.34 17.80 -3.78
N HIS A 122 0.95 16.99 -2.81
CA HIS A 122 1.27 15.58 -2.79
C HIS A 122 0.21 14.78 -3.57
N SER A 123 0.59 13.63 -4.12
CA SER A 123 -0.33 12.70 -4.80
C SER A 123 -1.57 12.31 -3.95
N HIS A 124 -1.46 12.40 -2.63
CA HIS A 124 -2.57 12.23 -1.69
C HIS A 124 -3.73 13.22 -1.92
N SER A 125 -3.43 14.44 -2.34
CA SER A 125 -4.41 15.51 -2.54
C SER A 125 -4.95 15.58 -3.97
N TYR A 126 -4.42 14.75 -4.88
CA TYR A 126 -4.93 14.64 -6.24
C TYR A 126 -6.27 13.90 -6.23
N ARG A 127 -7.21 14.33 -7.08
CA ARG A 127 -8.56 13.76 -7.15
C ARG A 127 -9.04 13.51 -8.56
N TYR A 128 -8.75 14.40 -9.50
CA TYR A 128 -9.17 14.29 -10.89
C TYR A 128 -8.32 15.25 -11.77
N PRO A 129 -8.20 15.00 -13.08
CA PRO A 129 -7.21 15.67 -13.94
C PRO A 129 -7.60 17.08 -14.43
N GLU A 130 -8.89 17.41 -14.52
CA GLU A 130 -9.40 18.62 -15.18
C GLU A 130 -8.86 19.95 -14.61
N PRO A 131 -8.64 20.12 -13.29
CA PRO A 131 -8.01 21.32 -12.71
C PRO A 131 -6.56 21.55 -13.13
N PHE A 132 -5.98 20.64 -13.92
CA PHE A 132 -4.63 20.69 -14.45
C PHE A 132 -4.61 20.83 -15.98
N ALA A 133 -5.78 20.93 -16.63
CA ALA A 133 -5.86 21.13 -18.06
C ALA A 133 -5.07 22.37 -18.51
N ASN A 134 -4.33 22.24 -19.62
CA ASN A 134 -3.48 23.28 -20.20
C ASN A 134 -2.37 23.84 -19.28
N GLN A 135 -2.10 23.21 -18.13
CA GLN A 135 -1.00 23.60 -17.23
C GLN A 135 0.24 22.74 -17.48
N SER A 136 1.41 23.31 -17.16
CA SER A 136 2.66 22.55 -17.06
C SER A 136 2.75 21.85 -15.70
N VAL A 137 2.71 20.52 -15.71
CA VAL A 137 2.66 19.69 -14.50
C VAL A 137 3.90 18.80 -14.41
N VAL A 138 4.67 18.97 -13.34
CA VAL A 138 5.83 18.13 -13.04
C VAL A 138 5.46 17.12 -11.95
N LEU A 139 5.52 15.85 -12.29
CA LEU A 139 5.33 14.72 -11.38
C LEU A 139 6.69 14.27 -10.83
N VAL A 140 6.86 14.30 -9.51
CA VAL A 140 8.11 13.87 -8.86
C VAL A 140 7.98 12.44 -8.38
N GLY A 141 8.52 11.50 -9.14
CA GLY A 141 8.63 10.08 -8.79
C GLY A 141 7.76 9.17 -9.65
N ALA A 142 8.40 8.29 -10.43
CA ALA A 142 7.75 7.26 -11.25
C ALA A 142 7.39 5.98 -10.46
N GLY A 143 6.78 6.14 -9.28
CA GLY A 143 6.08 5.06 -8.59
C GLY A 143 4.71 4.79 -9.23
N PRO A 144 3.89 3.87 -8.65
CA PRO A 144 2.54 3.62 -9.16
C PRO A 144 1.70 4.90 -9.33
N SER A 145 1.71 5.81 -8.34
CA SER A 145 0.99 7.07 -8.42
C SER A 145 1.50 7.98 -9.54
N GLY A 146 2.81 8.20 -9.66
CA GLY A 146 3.34 9.10 -10.69
C GLY A 146 3.12 8.60 -12.11
N VAL A 147 3.21 7.29 -12.35
CA VAL A 147 2.90 6.71 -13.66
C VAL A 147 1.41 6.84 -14.00
N ASP A 148 0.52 6.55 -13.04
CA ASP A 148 -0.92 6.60 -13.31
C ASP A 148 -1.45 8.03 -13.45
N LEU A 149 -0.94 8.96 -12.62
CA LEU A 149 -1.23 10.39 -12.78
C LEU A 149 -0.70 10.92 -14.12
N ALA A 150 0.45 10.44 -14.60
CA ALA A 150 0.96 10.84 -15.91
C ALA A 150 -0.01 10.46 -17.03
N LEU A 151 -0.59 9.25 -16.98
CA LEU A 151 -1.60 8.78 -17.92
C LEU A 151 -2.91 9.58 -17.86
N GLN A 152 -3.37 9.94 -16.65
CA GLN A 152 -4.60 10.74 -16.50
C GLN A 152 -4.41 12.20 -16.87
N LEU A 153 -3.24 12.79 -16.62
CA LEU A 153 -2.99 14.19 -16.93
C LEU A 153 -2.77 14.41 -18.43
N SER A 154 -2.16 13.45 -19.14
CA SER A 154 -2.01 13.55 -20.59
C SER A 154 -3.35 13.56 -21.33
N SER A 155 -4.42 12.96 -20.76
CA SER A 155 -5.73 12.94 -21.42
C SER A 155 -6.49 14.28 -21.38
N VAL A 156 -6.03 15.26 -20.59
CA VAL A 156 -6.67 16.59 -20.43
C VAL A 156 -5.82 17.74 -20.97
N ALA A 157 -4.92 17.46 -21.93
CA ALA A 157 -4.03 18.44 -22.55
C ALA A 157 -3.10 19.17 -21.55
N ALA A 158 -2.75 18.54 -20.43
CA ALA A 158 -1.67 19.05 -19.56
C ALA A 158 -0.31 18.75 -20.20
N GLN A 159 0.66 19.66 -20.01
CA GLN A 159 2.05 19.40 -20.40
C GLN A 159 2.72 18.63 -19.25
N VAL A 160 2.85 17.31 -19.41
CA VAL A 160 3.27 16.42 -18.31
C VAL A 160 4.76 16.12 -18.39
N VAL A 161 5.46 16.39 -17.28
CA VAL A 161 6.84 15.95 -17.07
C VAL A 161 6.89 14.96 -15.92
N LEU A 162 7.39 13.75 -16.17
CA LEU A 162 7.61 12.73 -15.15
C LEU A 162 9.09 12.68 -14.77
N SER A 163 9.44 13.23 -13.60
CA SER A 163 10.82 13.27 -13.09
C SER A 163 11.14 12.07 -12.20
N HIS A 164 12.20 11.31 -12.53
CA HIS A 164 12.61 10.14 -11.73
C HIS A 164 14.06 9.69 -11.94
N LYS A 165 14.51 8.80 -11.04
CA LYS A 165 15.80 8.09 -11.12
C LYS A 165 15.73 6.65 -11.65
N ARG A 166 14.54 6.21 -12.08
CA ARG A 166 14.32 4.85 -12.61
C ARG A 166 14.79 4.73 -14.06
N GLN A 167 14.92 3.50 -14.54
CA GLN A 167 14.92 3.21 -15.97
C GLN A 167 13.68 3.82 -16.64
N HIS A 168 13.79 4.10 -17.94
CA HIS A 168 12.73 4.68 -18.74
C HIS A 168 11.44 3.87 -18.61
N VAL A 169 10.33 4.56 -18.34
CA VAL A 169 9.00 3.96 -18.21
C VAL A 169 8.42 3.76 -19.61
N CYS A 170 8.25 2.51 -20.01
CA CYS A 170 7.73 2.15 -21.33
C CYS A 170 6.19 2.27 -21.39
N GLY A 171 5.68 2.75 -22.53
CA GLY A 171 4.25 2.79 -22.81
C GLY A 171 3.51 4.02 -22.27
N LEU A 172 4.22 5.06 -21.83
CA LEU A 172 3.60 6.36 -21.59
C LEU A 172 3.22 7.04 -22.93
N PRO A 173 2.18 7.89 -22.94
CA PRO A 173 1.84 8.74 -24.08
C PRO A 173 3.04 9.57 -24.56
N LYS A 174 3.12 9.80 -25.88
CA LYS A 174 4.29 10.45 -26.53
C LYS A 174 4.55 11.87 -26.03
N ASP A 175 3.50 12.54 -25.54
CA ASP A 175 3.49 13.88 -24.98
C ASP A 175 3.92 13.93 -23.50
N VAL A 176 4.08 12.79 -22.82
CA VAL A 176 4.65 12.72 -21.48
C VAL A 176 6.17 12.69 -21.56
N ILE A 177 6.81 13.76 -21.10
CA ILE A 177 8.27 13.90 -21.12
C ILE A 177 8.85 13.28 -19.85
N GLN A 178 9.80 12.35 -19.98
CA GLN A 178 10.51 11.77 -18.83
C GLN A 178 11.83 12.51 -18.60
N MET A 179 12.02 13.01 -17.39
CA MET A 179 13.20 13.81 -17.01
C MET A 179 13.97 13.16 -15.87
N PRO A 180 15.29 13.42 -15.76
CA PRO A 180 16.06 12.96 -14.61
C PRO A 180 15.57 13.63 -13.31
N PRO A 181 16.10 13.24 -12.13
CA PRO A 181 15.64 13.78 -10.87
C PRO A 181 15.62 15.30 -10.82
N LEU A 182 14.55 15.85 -10.23
CA LEU A 182 14.44 17.27 -9.93
C LEU A 182 15.58 17.68 -9.00
N LEU A 183 16.36 18.67 -9.43
CA LEU A 183 17.49 19.22 -8.67
C LEU A 183 17.07 20.47 -7.89
N LYS A 184 16.42 21.42 -8.58
CA LYS A 184 16.04 22.71 -8.00
C LYS A 184 14.70 23.18 -8.53
N VAL A 185 14.00 23.87 -7.65
CA VAL A 185 12.74 24.54 -7.88
C VAL A 185 13.00 26.06 -7.94
N GLY A 186 12.59 26.71 -9.02
CA GLY A 186 12.55 28.16 -9.19
C GLY A 186 11.14 28.73 -9.00
N GLN A 187 10.86 29.95 -9.47
CA GLN A 187 9.54 30.55 -9.29
C GLN A 187 8.46 29.99 -10.23
N LYS A 188 8.81 29.81 -11.50
CA LYS A 188 7.95 29.23 -12.57
C LYS A 188 8.70 28.18 -13.40
N THR A 189 9.88 27.77 -12.94
CA THR A 189 10.76 26.86 -13.64
C THR A 189 11.31 25.83 -12.69
N VAL A 190 11.56 24.64 -13.22
CA VAL A 190 12.26 23.56 -12.54
C VAL A 190 13.59 23.29 -13.24
N VAL A 191 14.57 22.83 -12.47
CA VAL A 191 15.90 22.43 -12.96
C VAL A 191 16.13 20.97 -12.59
N PHE A 192 16.56 20.16 -13.55
CA PHE A 192 16.84 18.74 -13.33
C PHE A 192 18.34 18.50 -13.15
N THR A 193 18.72 17.30 -12.71
CA THR A 193 20.13 16.96 -12.42
C THR A 193 21.05 16.97 -13.63
N ASP A 194 20.51 16.91 -14.86
CA ASP A 194 21.28 17.08 -16.10
C ASP A 194 21.47 18.55 -16.50
N GLY A 195 20.97 19.50 -15.69
CA GLY A 195 21.06 20.94 -15.95
C GLY A 195 19.93 21.50 -16.83
N SER A 196 19.09 20.63 -17.41
CA SER A 196 17.93 21.07 -18.20
C SER A 196 16.92 21.83 -17.35
N LYS A 197 16.15 22.71 -17.99
CA LYS A 197 15.16 23.59 -17.34
C LYS A 197 13.84 23.53 -18.07
N MET A 198 12.74 23.49 -17.33
CA MET A 198 11.39 23.51 -17.90
C MET A 198 10.46 24.42 -17.09
N PRO A 199 9.46 25.05 -17.74
CA PRO A 199 8.39 25.74 -17.01
C PRO A 199 7.55 24.74 -16.20
N ALA A 200 7.03 25.19 -15.06
CA ALA A 200 6.14 24.40 -14.22
C ALA A 200 5.15 25.30 -13.47
N ASP A 201 3.86 25.11 -13.74
CA ASP A 201 2.75 25.72 -13.01
C ASP A 201 2.41 24.90 -11.76
N VAL A 202 2.60 23.57 -11.84
CA VAL A 202 2.22 22.62 -10.81
C VAL A 202 3.33 21.60 -10.57
N LEU A 203 3.66 21.36 -9.30
CA LEU A 203 4.51 20.25 -8.86
C LEU A 203 3.67 19.25 -8.05
N ILE A 204 3.58 18.00 -8.50
CA ILE A 204 2.91 16.92 -7.78
C ILE A 204 3.94 15.92 -7.25
N LEU A 205 4.08 15.87 -5.93
CA LEU A 205 4.96 14.93 -5.25
C LEU A 205 4.33 13.53 -5.26
N CYS A 206 4.90 12.64 -6.05
CA CYS A 206 4.56 11.21 -6.12
C CYS A 206 5.59 10.38 -5.34
N THR A 207 6.05 10.92 -4.21
CA THR A 207 7.21 10.46 -3.44
C THR A 207 6.87 9.39 -2.41
N GLY A 208 5.59 9.11 -2.19
CA GLY A 208 5.10 8.05 -1.31
C GLY A 208 4.67 8.55 0.06
N TYR A 209 4.52 7.63 1.00
CA TYR A 209 3.92 7.88 2.31
C TYR A 209 4.85 7.35 3.41
N LYS A 210 4.76 7.95 4.59
CA LYS A 210 5.36 7.42 5.82
C LYS A 210 4.31 6.68 6.63
N TYR A 211 4.74 5.73 7.46
CA TYR A 211 3.85 5.12 8.44
C TYR A 211 3.60 6.13 9.57
N SER A 212 2.35 6.19 10.04
CA SER A 212 1.97 6.99 11.19
C SER A 212 0.85 6.27 11.93
N PHE A 213 1.08 6.00 13.22
CA PHE A 213 0.13 5.34 14.10
C PHE A 213 -0.01 6.18 15.38
N PRO A 214 -0.65 7.36 15.32
CA PRO A 214 -0.68 8.30 16.43
C PRO A 214 -1.39 7.79 17.69
N PHE A 215 -2.18 6.73 17.55
CA PHE A 215 -2.87 6.06 18.64
C PHE A 215 -2.01 5.00 19.34
N LEU A 216 -0.81 4.69 18.82
CA LEU A 216 0.12 3.74 19.40
C LEU A 216 1.29 4.47 20.06
N ASP A 217 1.47 4.26 21.36
CA ASP A 217 2.73 4.57 22.03
C ASP A 217 3.75 3.48 21.70
N LEU A 218 4.62 3.77 20.72
CA LEU A 218 5.62 2.81 20.26
C LEU A 218 6.55 2.35 21.39
N ALA A 219 6.93 3.25 22.30
CA ALA A 219 7.85 2.94 23.39
C ALA A 219 7.25 1.92 24.36
N GLN A 220 5.95 2.04 24.68
CA GLN A 220 5.24 1.05 25.50
C GLN A 220 5.16 -0.33 24.82
N LEU A 221 5.22 -0.36 23.50
CA LEU A 221 5.21 -1.59 22.71
C LEU A 221 6.61 -2.19 22.48
N GLY A 222 7.67 -1.56 23.01
CA GLY A 222 9.05 -1.92 22.70
C GLY A 222 9.43 -1.64 21.25
N LEU A 223 8.69 -0.76 20.57
CA LEU A 223 8.93 -0.34 19.20
C LEU A 223 9.59 1.04 19.14
N GLN A 224 10.26 1.30 18.04
CA GLN A 224 10.83 2.59 17.69
C GLN A 224 10.47 2.96 16.26
N GLU A 225 10.46 4.26 15.97
CA GLU A 225 10.43 4.75 14.59
C GLU A 225 11.69 4.32 13.86
N THR A 226 11.54 3.88 12.61
CA THR A 226 12.65 3.46 11.76
C THR A 226 12.50 4.05 10.37
N ASP A 227 13.58 4.03 9.60
CA ASP A 227 13.56 4.43 8.18
C ASP A 227 12.53 3.65 7.35
N TYR A 228 12.15 2.44 7.76
CA TYR A 228 11.14 1.62 7.10
C TYR A 228 9.74 1.71 7.72
N GLY A 229 9.56 2.46 8.80
CA GLY A 229 8.29 2.62 9.50
C GLY A 229 8.45 2.46 11.00
N MET A 230 8.34 1.22 11.48
CA MET A 230 8.48 0.88 12.88
C MET A 230 9.10 -0.51 13.06
N GLY A 231 9.75 -0.75 14.18
CA GLY A 231 10.26 -2.07 14.53
C GLY A 231 10.80 -2.13 15.96
N PRO A 232 11.18 -3.31 16.45
CA PRO A 232 11.18 -4.60 15.76
C PRO A 232 9.79 -5.27 15.69
N LEU A 233 9.44 -5.84 14.53
CA LEU A 233 8.20 -6.61 14.34
C LEU A 233 8.52 -8.03 13.88
N TYR A 234 8.18 -9.03 14.71
CA TYR A 234 8.32 -10.43 14.34
C TYR A 234 7.38 -10.76 13.18
N GLN A 235 7.91 -11.42 12.14
CA GLN A 235 7.21 -11.70 10.88
C GLN A 235 6.54 -10.45 10.25
N HIS A 236 7.09 -9.26 10.49
CA HIS A 236 6.48 -7.98 10.10
C HIS A 236 5.05 -7.77 10.62
N LEU A 237 4.68 -8.44 11.72
CA LEU A 237 3.30 -8.49 12.21
C LEU A 237 3.14 -8.02 13.64
N LEU A 238 3.93 -8.53 14.58
CA LEU A 238 3.71 -8.27 16.00
C LEU A 238 4.96 -7.74 16.72
N PRO A 239 4.80 -6.85 17.71
CA PRO A 239 5.87 -6.55 18.66
C PRO A 239 6.18 -7.81 19.47
N PRO A 240 7.45 -8.24 19.59
CA PRO A 240 7.81 -9.45 20.33
C PRO A 240 7.28 -9.49 21.78
N GLN A 241 7.23 -8.33 22.44
CA GLN A 241 6.81 -8.18 23.84
C GLN A 241 5.27 -8.16 24.01
N HIS A 242 4.52 -8.03 22.90
CA HIS A 242 3.06 -7.89 22.92
C HIS A 242 2.39 -8.87 21.93
N PRO A 243 2.41 -10.19 22.20
CA PRO A 243 1.94 -11.23 21.28
C PRO A 243 0.42 -11.29 21.08
N SER A 244 -0.33 -10.35 21.68
CA SER A 244 -1.76 -10.15 21.47
C SER A 244 -2.09 -8.98 20.52
N LEU A 245 -1.07 -8.26 20.04
CA LEU A 245 -1.19 -7.13 19.11
C LEU A 245 -0.56 -7.50 17.75
N PHE A 246 -1.33 -7.32 16.66
CA PHE A 246 -0.86 -7.56 15.29
C PHE A 246 -1.13 -6.34 14.41
N LEU A 247 -0.14 -5.95 13.62
CA LEU A 247 -0.22 -4.94 12.58
C LEU A 247 -0.34 -5.62 11.21
N ILE A 248 -1.52 -5.57 10.63
CA ILE A 248 -1.83 -6.19 9.34
C ILE A 248 -1.63 -5.16 8.23
N GLY A 249 -0.98 -5.58 7.14
CA GLY A 249 -0.82 -4.76 5.95
C GLY A 249 0.28 -3.70 6.02
N VAL A 250 1.28 -3.88 6.89
CA VAL A 250 2.47 -3.03 6.90
C VAL A 250 3.42 -3.30 5.75
N CYS A 251 3.38 -4.47 5.11
CA CYS A 251 4.24 -4.79 3.96
C CYS A 251 3.82 -4.04 2.68
N GLN A 252 4.78 -3.71 1.82
CA GLN A 252 4.59 -2.96 0.57
C GLN A 252 5.03 -3.76 -0.66
N GLN A 253 4.52 -3.36 -1.84
CA GLN A 253 4.81 -4.03 -3.12
C GLN A 253 4.43 -5.52 -3.10
N ILE A 254 3.25 -5.79 -2.55
CA ILE A 254 2.67 -7.12 -2.38
C ILE A 254 1.34 -7.24 -3.16
N CYS A 255 0.84 -8.46 -3.28
CA CYS A 255 -0.51 -8.80 -3.72
C CYS A 255 -1.46 -8.67 -2.51
N PRO A 256 -2.27 -7.58 -2.39
CA PRO A 256 -2.89 -7.17 -1.14
C PRO A 256 -3.72 -8.26 -0.45
N PHE A 257 -4.67 -8.85 -1.16
CA PHE A 257 -5.67 -9.68 -0.50
C PHE A 257 -5.18 -11.06 -0.09
N PRO A 258 -4.42 -11.81 -0.92
CA PRO A 258 -3.73 -13.01 -0.45
C PRO A 258 -2.80 -12.69 0.73
N HIS A 259 -2.09 -11.57 0.67
CA HIS A 259 -1.16 -11.18 1.73
C HIS A 259 -1.88 -10.92 3.06
N PHE A 260 -2.92 -10.08 3.08
CA PHE A 260 -3.70 -9.84 4.31
C PHE A 260 -4.38 -11.11 4.81
N HIS A 261 -4.84 -11.97 3.90
CA HIS A 261 -5.43 -13.25 4.27
C HIS A 261 -4.47 -14.13 5.06
N CYS A 262 -3.24 -14.34 4.54
CA CYS A 262 -2.22 -15.13 5.24
C CYS A 262 -1.83 -14.49 6.58
N GLN A 263 -1.65 -13.17 6.62
CA GLN A 263 -1.35 -12.43 7.86
C GLN A 263 -2.43 -12.60 8.92
N VAL A 264 -3.70 -12.50 8.53
CA VAL A 264 -4.85 -12.68 9.43
C VAL A 264 -4.95 -14.13 9.91
N LEU A 265 -4.80 -15.12 9.03
CA LEU A 265 -4.86 -16.53 9.43
C LEU A 265 -3.76 -16.88 10.44
N PHE A 266 -2.54 -16.38 10.21
CA PHE A 266 -1.45 -16.51 11.16
C PHE A 266 -1.77 -15.86 12.51
N ALA A 267 -2.22 -14.59 12.50
CA ALA A 267 -2.58 -13.87 13.72
C ALA A 267 -3.67 -14.61 14.52
N LEU A 268 -4.72 -15.10 13.87
CA LEU A 268 -5.79 -15.85 14.54
C LEU A 268 -5.32 -17.22 15.02
N ALA A 269 -4.39 -17.89 14.33
CA ALA A 269 -3.81 -19.14 14.81
C ALA A 269 -2.99 -18.91 16.09
N VAL A 270 -2.20 -17.83 16.15
CA VAL A 270 -1.48 -17.45 17.37
C VAL A 270 -2.44 -17.11 18.50
N LEU A 271 -3.42 -16.24 18.25
CA LEU A 271 -4.39 -15.80 19.27
C LEU A 271 -5.21 -16.97 19.83
N SER A 272 -5.53 -17.96 19.00
CA SER A 272 -6.27 -19.18 19.43
C SER A 272 -5.38 -20.25 20.06
N GLY A 273 -4.06 -20.04 20.15
CA GLY A 273 -3.11 -21.03 20.66
C GLY A 273 -2.84 -22.21 19.72
N ARG A 274 -3.31 -22.14 18.46
CA ARG A 274 -3.03 -23.16 17.44
C ARG A 274 -1.63 -23.02 16.83
N CYS A 275 -1.03 -21.84 16.93
CA CYS A 275 0.34 -21.56 16.53
C CYS A 275 1.12 -21.03 17.75
N SER A 276 2.13 -21.76 18.18
CA SER A 276 3.01 -21.32 19.27
C SER A 276 4.05 -20.33 18.74
N LEU A 277 4.23 -19.21 19.42
CA LEU A 277 5.31 -18.29 19.14
C LEU A 277 6.61 -18.75 19.82
N PRO A 278 7.79 -18.44 19.24
CA PRO A 278 9.07 -18.53 19.94
C PRO A 278 9.12 -17.64 21.19
N SER A 279 10.21 -17.75 21.95
CA SER A 279 10.45 -16.82 23.06
C SER A 279 10.61 -15.39 22.55
N VAL A 280 10.39 -14.39 23.43
CA VAL A 280 10.59 -12.97 23.08
C VAL A 280 12.01 -12.72 22.56
N ALA A 281 13.02 -13.31 23.22
CA ALA A 281 14.41 -13.19 22.83
C ALA A 281 14.67 -13.79 21.42
N ASP A 282 14.08 -14.95 21.12
CA ASP A 282 14.23 -15.57 19.80
C ASP A 282 13.55 -14.76 18.70
N MET A 283 12.36 -14.20 18.99
CA MET A 283 11.67 -13.31 18.06
C MET A 283 12.49 -12.05 17.76
N GLU A 284 13.06 -11.42 18.78
CA GLU A 284 13.93 -10.25 18.63
C GLU A 284 15.20 -10.56 17.84
N ALA A 285 15.87 -11.67 18.17
CA ALA A 285 17.06 -12.13 17.48
C ALA A 285 16.79 -12.42 16.00
N GLU A 286 15.65 -13.04 15.67
CA GLU A 286 15.27 -13.31 14.28
C GLU A 286 15.00 -12.01 13.51
N VAL A 287 14.32 -11.03 14.11
CA VAL A 287 14.09 -9.72 13.45
C VAL A 287 15.42 -9.01 13.17
N GLN A 288 16.35 -9.01 14.13
CA GLN A 288 17.67 -8.42 13.97
C GLN A 288 18.48 -9.14 12.88
N LYS A 289 18.45 -10.47 12.87
CA LYS A 289 19.11 -11.30 11.85
C LYS A 289 18.57 -11.03 10.46
N GLN A 290 17.25 -10.96 10.30
CA GLN A 290 16.61 -10.66 9.01
C GLN A 290 16.99 -9.27 8.49
N LEU A 291 16.93 -8.25 9.35
CA LEU A 291 17.35 -6.89 8.99
C LEU A 291 18.85 -6.85 8.65
N GLY A 292 19.70 -7.49 9.44
CA GLY A 292 21.14 -7.56 9.20
C GLY A 292 21.48 -8.23 7.87
N LEU A 293 20.82 -9.35 7.55
CA LEU A 293 20.99 -10.03 6.27
C LEU A 293 20.53 -9.17 5.09
N TYR A 294 19.38 -8.50 5.23
CA TYR A 294 18.85 -7.60 4.21
C TYR A 294 19.82 -6.46 3.90
N LEU A 295 20.36 -5.80 4.93
CA LEU A 295 21.34 -4.72 4.78
C LEU A 295 22.66 -5.22 4.18
N LYS A 296 23.16 -6.38 4.64
CA LYS A 296 24.38 -7.01 4.11
C LYS A 296 24.28 -7.33 2.63
N ASN A 297 23.10 -7.68 2.15
CA ASN A 297 22.83 -7.96 0.73
C ASN A 297 22.56 -6.69 -0.10
N GLY A 298 22.93 -5.51 0.38
CA GLY A 298 22.78 -4.24 -0.33
C GLY A 298 21.38 -3.61 -0.22
N GLY A 299 20.51 -4.16 0.62
CA GLY A 299 19.22 -3.56 0.93
C GLY A 299 19.37 -2.22 1.64
N LEU A 300 18.53 -1.25 1.31
CA LEU A 300 18.46 0.03 2.04
C LEU A 300 17.39 -0.07 3.12
N ALA A 301 17.71 0.30 4.37
CA ALA A 301 16.80 0.18 5.52
C ALA A 301 15.36 0.59 5.20
N ARG A 302 15.15 1.78 4.61
CA ARG A 302 13.84 2.31 4.17
C ARG A 302 13.00 1.44 3.23
N TYR A 303 13.58 0.39 2.67
CA TYR A 303 12.92 -0.56 1.76
C TYR A 303 12.73 -1.95 2.39
N PHE A 304 13.05 -2.11 3.67
CA PHE A 304 12.95 -3.40 4.37
C PHE A 304 11.54 -4.02 4.29
N LEU A 305 10.48 -3.22 4.41
CA LEU A 305 9.10 -3.70 4.27
C LEU A 305 8.61 -3.85 2.82
N LYS A 306 9.45 -3.65 1.81
CA LYS A 306 9.09 -3.83 0.39
C LYS A 306 9.45 -5.25 -0.07
N LEU A 307 8.52 -6.18 0.13
CA LEU A 307 8.79 -7.61 -0.08
C LEU A 307 8.96 -8.00 -1.54
N LYS A 308 8.21 -7.39 -2.47
CA LYS A 308 8.27 -7.72 -3.91
C LYS A 308 8.14 -9.25 -4.13
N GLU A 309 9.10 -9.90 -4.76
CA GLU A 309 9.16 -11.36 -4.96
C GLU A 309 9.23 -12.15 -3.63
N GLN A 310 9.80 -11.59 -2.57
CA GLN A 310 9.91 -12.23 -1.26
C GLN A 310 8.57 -12.38 -0.55
N GLN A 311 7.51 -11.75 -1.06
CA GLN A 311 6.17 -11.87 -0.47
C GLN A 311 5.65 -13.30 -0.50
N TRP A 312 6.05 -14.10 -1.48
CA TRP A 312 5.54 -15.46 -1.69
C TRP A 312 6.09 -16.38 -0.62
N SER A 313 7.42 -16.41 -0.46
CA SER A 313 8.07 -17.16 0.62
C SER A 313 7.65 -16.67 2.01
N TYR A 314 7.39 -15.38 2.17
CA TYR A 314 6.79 -14.84 3.39
C TYR A 314 5.42 -15.46 3.69
N MET A 315 4.51 -15.48 2.71
CA MET A 315 3.18 -16.08 2.87
C MET A 315 3.25 -17.60 3.09
N ASP A 316 4.15 -18.29 2.41
CA ASP A 316 4.39 -19.73 2.61
C ASP A 316 4.91 -20.03 4.02
N ASN A 317 5.80 -19.19 4.54
CA ASN A 317 6.28 -19.31 5.92
C ASN A 317 5.13 -19.12 6.93
N LEU A 318 4.28 -18.11 6.75
CA LEU A 318 3.10 -17.93 7.60
C LEU A 318 2.15 -19.13 7.54
N ALA A 319 1.92 -19.66 6.33
CA ALA A 319 1.08 -20.83 6.09
C ALA A 319 1.64 -22.07 6.80
N HIS A 320 2.94 -22.29 6.69
CA HIS A 320 3.64 -23.38 7.37
C HIS A 320 3.54 -23.27 8.90
N LEU A 321 3.87 -22.10 9.46
CA LEU A 321 3.86 -21.88 10.91
C LEU A 321 2.47 -22.04 11.54
N ALA A 322 1.43 -21.61 10.84
CA ALA A 322 0.05 -21.63 11.36
C ALA A 322 -0.81 -22.80 10.85
N GLY A 323 -0.24 -23.68 10.02
CA GLY A 323 -0.90 -24.90 9.53
C GLY A 323 -2.10 -24.63 8.63
N PHE A 324 -2.02 -23.62 7.74
CA PHE A 324 -3.06 -23.36 6.73
C PHE A 324 -2.52 -23.55 5.29
N PRO A 325 -3.37 -23.79 4.28
CA PRO A 325 -2.92 -24.02 2.91
C PRO A 325 -2.19 -22.80 2.31
N PRO A 326 -1.10 -22.99 1.55
CA PRO A 326 -0.40 -21.90 0.89
C PRO A 326 -1.26 -21.24 -0.20
N VAL A 327 -0.83 -20.07 -0.66
CA VAL A 327 -1.50 -19.37 -1.78
C VAL A 327 -1.36 -20.22 -3.05
N PRO A 328 -2.44 -20.42 -3.84
CA PRO A 328 -2.35 -21.22 -5.06
C PRO A 328 -1.31 -20.67 -6.05
N PRO A 329 -0.44 -21.52 -6.64
CA PRO A 329 0.60 -21.08 -7.58
C PRO A 329 0.10 -20.23 -8.75
N ALA A 330 -1.11 -20.50 -9.25
CA ALA A 330 -1.71 -19.71 -10.33
C ALA A 330 -1.88 -18.22 -9.96
N VAL A 331 -2.08 -17.89 -8.68
CA VAL A 331 -2.18 -16.50 -8.21
C VAL A 331 -0.84 -15.79 -8.32
N GLN A 332 0.25 -16.46 -7.95
CA GLN A 332 1.60 -15.94 -8.12
C GLN A 332 1.91 -15.70 -9.60
N GLN A 333 1.65 -16.70 -10.44
CA GLN A 333 1.94 -16.63 -11.87
C GLN A 333 1.17 -15.48 -12.55
N ILE A 334 -0.11 -15.29 -12.24
CA ILE A 334 -0.89 -14.16 -12.78
C ILE A 334 -0.33 -12.82 -12.29
N TYR A 335 0.06 -12.71 -11.01
CA TYR A 335 0.66 -11.49 -10.49
C TYR A 335 1.97 -11.15 -11.20
N GLU A 336 2.82 -12.15 -11.42
CA GLU A 336 4.10 -12.00 -12.12
C GLU A 336 3.92 -11.65 -13.59
N ASP A 337 3.00 -12.31 -14.32
CA ASP A 337 2.68 -11.95 -15.71
C ASP A 337 2.12 -10.52 -15.82
N THR A 338 1.22 -10.14 -14.88
CA THR A 338 0.69 -8.77 -14.82
C THR A 338 1.80 -7.75 -14.54
N HIS A 339 2.76 -8.10 -13.69
CA HIS A 339 3.90 -7.24 -13.39
C HIS A 339 4.81 -7.08 -14.61
N ALA A 340 5.15 -8.18 -15.28
CA ALA A 340 5.96 -8.18 -16.49
C ALA A 340 5.30 -7.37 -17.61
N SER A 341 4.01 -7.60 -17.88
CA SER A 341 3.24 -6.85 -18.88
C SER A 341 3.23 -5.33 -18.58
N ARG A 342 3.11 -4.94 -17.32
CA ARG A 342 3.18 -3.52 -16.92
C ARG A 342 4.55 -2.90 -17.16
N LEU A 343 5.63 -3.64 -16.93
CA LEU A 343 6.98 -3.15 -17.21
C LEU A 343 7.20 -2.96 -18.73
N CYS A 344 6.59 -3.81 -19.55
CA CYS A 344 6.63 -3.66 -21.01
C CYS A 344 5.83 -2.44 -21.49
N ASN A 345 4.61 -2.24 -20.99
CA ASN A 345 3.77 -1.12 -21.40
C ASN A 345 2.73 -0.73 -20.32
N VAL A 346 2.90 0.45 -19.73
CA VAL A 346 2.03 0.94 -18.65
C VAL A 346 0.63 1.34 -19.12
N SER A 347 0.43 1.64 -20.41
CA SER A 347 -0.89 1.99 -20.97
C SER A 347 -1.72 0.76 -21.30
N THR A 348 -1.10 -0.32 -21.76
CA THR A 348 -1.84 -1.47 -22.29
C THR A 348 -1.94 -2.65 -21.33
N TYR A 349 -1.15 -2.77 -20.26
CA TYR A 349 -1.23 -3.95 -19.37
C TYR A 349 -2.64 -4.19 -18.77
N ARG A 350 -3.48 -3.15 -18.73
CA ARG A 350 -4.87 -3.22 -18.29
C ARG A 350 -5.82 -3.83 -19.31
N SER A 351 -5.41 -4.13 -20.53
CA SER A 351 -6.23 -4.86 -21.51
C SER A 351 -6.27 -6.37 -21.28
N ARG A 352 -5.28 -6.93 -20.57
CA ARG A 352 -5.14 -8.36 -20.35
C ARG A 352 -6.17 -8.87 -19.35
N ASN A 353 -6.89 -9.94 -19.69
CA ASN A 353 -7.86 -10.58 -18.81
C ASN A 353 -7.48 -12.04 -18.56
N TYR A 354 -7.59 -12.47 -17.30
CA TYR A 354 -7.14 -13.79 -16.85
C TYR A 354 -8.32 -14.59 -16.32
N ARG A 355 -8.34 -15.89 -16.60
CA ARG A 355 -9.27 -16.85 -15.98
C ARG A 355 -8.49 -17.90 -15.22
N LEU A 356 -8.83 -18.07 -13.95
CA LEU A 356 -8.33 -19.17 -13.14
C LEU A 356 -9.06 -20.45 -13.54
N LEU A 357 -8.30 -21.50 -13.84
CA LEU A 357 -8.81 -22.83 -14.17
C LEU A 357 -8.67 -23.80 -12.99
N GLY A 358 -7.74 -23.51 -12.09
CA GLY A 358 -7.52 -24.28 -10.86
C GLY A 358 -6.38 -23.70 -10.02
N PRO A 359 -5.92 -24.42 -8.97
CA PRO A 359 -4.85 -23.93 -8.09
C PRO A 359 -3.52 -23.67 -8.81
N SER A 360 -3.23 -24.45 -9.85
CA SER A 360 -1.97 -24.41 -10.60
C SER A 360 -2.14 -24.05 -12.08
N ALA A 361 -3.35 -23.68 -12.50
CA ALA A 361 -3.67 -23.45 -13.91
C ALA A 361 -4.50 -22.18 -14.11
N TRP A 362 -4.14 -21.42 -15.13
CA TRP A 362 -4.84 -20.22 -15.56
C TRP A 362 -4.64 -20.03 -17.07
N GLU A 363 -5.47 -19.18 -17.67
CA GLU A 363 -5.37 -18.80 -19.07
C GLU A 363 -5.58 -17.29 -19.26
N LEU A 364 -5.07 -16.77 -20.38
CA LEU A 364 -5.31 -15.41 -20.86
C LEU A 364 -6.54 -15.42 -21.76
N VAL A 365 -7.63 -14.78 -21.32
CA VAL A 365 -8.94 -14.81 -22.00
C VAL A 365 -8.99 -13.80 -23.14
N GLN A 366 -8.42 -12.61 -22.94
CA GLN A 366 -8.39 -11.53 -23.93
C GLN A 366 -7.15 -10.67 -23.72
N ASP A 367 -6.44 -10.37 -24.80
CA ASP A 367 -5.36 -9.38 -24.84
C ASP A 367 -5.69 -8.30 -25.88
N TRP A 368 -6.29 -7.19 -25.46
CA TRP A 368 -6.57 -6.07 -26.38
C TRP A 368 -5.33 -5.23 -26.69
N SER A 369 -4.13 -5.58 -26.20
CA SER A 369 -2.91 -4.82 -26.49
C SER A 369 -2.52 -4.90 -27.98
N GLU A 370 -2.89 -5.98 -28.67
CA GLU A 370 -2.63 -6.16 -30.11
C GLU A 370 -3.49 -5.24 -31.00
N ASN A 371 -4.67 -4.82 -30.53
CA ASN A 371 -5.55 -3.93 -31.30
C ASN A 371 -5.14 -2.45 -31.24
N CYS A 372 -4.32 -2.05 -30.27
CA CYS A 372 -3.78 -0.69 -30.20
C CYS A 372 -2.64 -0.43 -31.20
N ILE A 373 -2.01 -1.48 -31.76
CA ILE A 373 -0.96 -1.33 -32.78
C ILE A 373 -1.57 -1.13 -34.18
N LYS A 374 -2.81 -1.58 -34.42
CA LYS A 374 -3.43 -1.61 -35.76
C LYS A 374 -4.31 -0.41 -36.11
N THR A 375 -4.45 0.60 -35.23
CA THR A 375 -5.30 1.78 -35.50
C THR A 375 -4.52 3.07 -35.75
N GLY A 376 -3.19 3.00 -35.80
CA GLY A 376 -2.32 4.10 -36.24
C GLY A 376 -1.84 3.90 -37.66
N ASP A 377 -2.76 3.80 -38.63
CA ASP A 377 -2.55 4.15 -40.05
C ASP A 377 -3.79 3.76 -40.86
N THR A 378 -4.59 4.76 -41.22
CA THR A 378 -5.35 4.94 -42.50
C THR A 378 -6.59 5.82 -42.30
N LYS A 379 -6.37 7.15 -42.26
CA LYS A 379 -6.84 8.11 -43.28
C LYS A 379 -6.60 9.54 -42.83
#